data_AF-A0AAD2TZX5-F1
#
_entry.id   AF-A0AAD2TZX5-F1
#
_cell.length_a   1.000
_cell.length_b   1.000
_cell.length_c   1.000
_cell.angle_alpha   90.00
_cell.angle_beta   90.00
_cell.angle_gamma   90.00
#
_symmetry.space_group_name_H-M   'P 1'
#
loop_
_entity.id
_entity.type
_entity.pdbx_description
1 polymer ?
#
loop_
_entity_poly.entity_id
_entity_poly.type
_entity_poly.pdbx_seq_one_letter_code
_entity_poly.pdbx_strand_id
1 'polypeptide(L)' 'MKIEYLQVMHDANVGDIKEVTDFEANILIKTGVAKPYEEPKKATSKPKKEVKTSE' A
#
# COMPACT_ATOMS: atom_id res chain seq x y z
N MET A 1 -2.06 -3.68 9.36
CA MET A 1 -2.10 -4.31 8.01
C MET A 1 -2.21 -3.24 6.93
N LYS A 2 -1.66 -3.47 5.74
CA LYS A 2 -1.89 -2.61 4.59
C LYS A 2 -3.03 -3.14 3.74
N ILE A 3 -3.88 -2.23 3.27
CA ILE A 3 -4.99 -2.53 2.38
C ILE A 3 -4.95 -1.61 1.17
N GLU A 4 -5.48 -2.07 0.05
CA GLU A 4 -5.73 -1.27 -1.14
C GLU A 4 -7.24 -1.05 -1.26
N TYR A 5 -7.67 0.20 -1.28
CA TYR A 5 -9.08 0.55 -1.44
C TYR A 5 -9.57 0.19 -2.84
N LEU A 6 -10.72 -0.48 -2.90
CA LEU A 6 -11.41 -0.81 -4.15
C LEU A 6 -12.54 0.18 -4.46
N GLN A 7 -12.91 1.02 -3.48
CA GLN A 7 -13.96 2.02 -3.59
C GLN A 7 -13.50 3.37 -3.05
N VAL A 8 -14.11 4.45 -3.52
CA VAL A 8 -13.89 5.80 -2.98
C VAL A 8 -14.56 5.91 -1.62
N MET A 9 -13.77 6.30 -0.63
CA MET A 9 -14.16 6.62 0.73
C MET A 9 -13.98 8.12 0.97
N HIS A 10 -14.53 8.62 2.08
CA HIS A 10 -14.34 10.04 2.47
C HIS A 10 -12.85 10.42 2.59
N ASP A 11 -12.01 9.46 2.97
CA ASP A 11 -10.58 9.68 3.25
C ASP A 11 -9.62 8.91 2.30
N ALA A 12 -10.13 8.26 1.24
CA ALA A 12 -9.30 7.46 0.32
C ALA A 12 -9.97 7.25 -1.05
N ASN A 13 -9.19 7.08 -2.11
CA ASN A 13 -9.67 6.75 -3.44
C ASN A 13 -9.39 5.29 -3.81
N VAL A 14 -9.99 4.83 -4.91
CA VAL A 14 -9.72 3.51 -5.48
C VAL A 14 -8.23 3.41 -5.85
N GLY A 15 -7.56 2.36 -5.38
CA GLY A 15 -6.14 2.11 -5.58
C GLY A 15 -5.22 2.71 -4.51
N ASP A 16 -5.76 3.52 -3.59
CA ASP A 16 -4.96 4.04 -2.48
C ASP A 16 -4.59 2.90 -1.52
N ILE A 17 -3.33 2.91 -1.09
CA ILE A 17 -2.80 1.95 -0.11
C ILE A 17 -2.71 2.65 1.23
N LYS A 18 -3.38 2.09 2.25
CA LYS A 18 -3.36 2.63 3.60
C LYS A 18 -3.01 1.56 4.62
N GLU A 19 -2.24 1.97 5.61
CA GLU A 19 -1.96 1.15 6.77
C GLU A 19 -3.04 1.38 7.82
N VAL A 20 -3.74 0.31 8.19
CA VAL A 20 -4.87 0.30 9.11
C VAL A 20 -4.68 -0.81 10.14
N THR A 21 -5.49 -0.81 11.21
CA THR A 21 -5.46 -1.90 12.20
C THR A 21 -6.01 -3.20 11.61
N ASP A 22 -5.64 -4.36 12.17
CA ASP A 22 -6.15 -5.67 11.73
C ASP A 22 -7.67 -5.76 11.79
N PHE A 23 -8.28 -5.13 12.81
CA PHE A 23 -9.74 -5.06 12.94
C PHE A 23 -10.39 -4.27 11.81
N GLU A 24 -9.86 -3.07 11.52
CA GLU A 24 -10.36 -2.22 10.44
C GLU A 24 -10.14 -2.86 9.06
N ALA A 25 -8.96 -3.45 8.83
CA ALA A 25 -8.68 -4.22 7.62
C ALA A 25 -9.69 -5.34 7.42
N ASN A 26 -9.97 -6.13 8.46
CA ASN A 26 -10.91 -7.25 8.36
C ASN A 26 -12.33 -6.79 8.02
N ILE A 27 -12.80 -5.67 8.60
CA ILE A 27 -14.10 -5.08 8.25
C ILE A 27 -14.10 -4.64 6.78
N LEU A 28 -13.11 -3.84 6.36
CA LEU A 28 -13.05 -3.27 5.02
C LEU A 28 -12.88 -4.34 3.93
N ILE A 29 -12.14 -5.41 4.22
CA ILE A 29 -12.00 -6.55 3.32
C ILE A 29 -13.30 -7.36 3.26
N LYS A 30 -13.93 -7.64 4.41
CA LYS A 30 -15.16 -8.44 4.47
C LYS A 30 -16.36 -7.72 3.86
N THR A 31 -16.40 -6.39 3.90
CA THR A 31 -17.43 -5.58 3.23
C THR A 31 -17.16 -5.37 1.73
N GLY A 32 -15.99 -5.78 1.23
CA GLY A 32 -15.61 -5.61 -0.19
C GLY A 32 -15.17 -4.20 -0.56
N VAL A 33 -14.92 -3.33 0.43
CA VAL A 33 -14.43 -1.95 0.23
C VAL A 33 -12.95 -1.94 -0.13
N ALA A 34 -12.17 -2.87 0.41
CA ALA A 34 -10.73 -2.94 0.22
C ALA A 34 -10.26 -4.39 0.03
N LYS A 35 -9.02 -4.56 -0.42
CA LYS A 35 -8.32 -5.86 -0.46
C LYS A 35 -7.03 -5.80 0.36
N PRO A 36 -6.56 -6.93 0.91
CA PRO A 36 -5.25 -6.96 1.55
C PRO A 36 -4.18 -6.56 0.53
N TYR A 37 -3.33 -5.61 0.90
CA TYR A 37 -2.20 -5.20 0.10
C TYR A 37 -0.94 -5.82 0.67
N GLU A 38 -0.41 -6.81 -0.02
CA GLU A 38 0.95 -7.26 0.20
C GLU A 38 1.87 -6.36 -0.63
N GLU A 39 2.79 -5.66 0.03
CA GLU A 39 3.85 -4.97 -0.70
C GLU A 39 4.48 -6.01 -1.63
N PRO A 40 4.52 -5.76 -2.95
CA PRO A 40 5.28 -6.62 -3.83
C PRO A 40 6.69 -6.55 -3.30
N LYS A 41 7.15 -7.65 -2.69
CA LYS A 41 8.53 -7.80 -2.22
C LYS A 41 9.36 -7.49 -3.45
N LYS A 42 9.88 -6.25 -3.51
CA LYS A 42 10.82 -5.83 -4.53
C LYS A 42 11.85 -6.94 -4.54
N ALA A 43 11.93 -7.66 -5.66
CA ALA A 43 13.13 -8.37 -6.00
C ALA A 43 14.25 -7.36 -5.76
N THR A 44 15.13 -7.68 -4.81
CA THR A 44 16.30 -6.90 -4.45
C THR A 44 17.18 -6.83 -5.69
N SER A 45 16.93 -5.84 -6.55
CA SER A 45 17.78 -5.52 -7.69
C SER A 45 18.09 -4.03 -7.65
N LYS A 46 18.87 -3.68 -6.62
CA LYS A 46 20.27 -3.25 -6.74
C LYS A 46 20.60 -2.31 -5.58
N PRO A 47 21.78 -2.46 -4.95
CA PRO A 47 22.22 -1.56 -3.90
C PRO A 47 22.41 -0.16 -4.48
N LYS A 48 22.11 0.84 -3.67
CA LYS A 48 22.46 2.25 -3.89
C LYS A 48 23.93 2.35 -4.31
N LYS A 49 24.22 3.02 -5.42
CA LYS A 49 25.48 3.74 -5.55
C LYS A 49 25.14 5.23 -5.60
N GLU A 50 25.25 5.87 -4.45
CA GLU A 50 25.52 7.31 -4.38
C GLU A 50 26.77 7.60 -5.20
N VAL A 51 26.67 8.51 -6.18
CA VAL A 51 27.80 9.37 -6.56
C VAL A 51 27.18 10.73 -6.90
N LYS A 52 27.31 11.68 -5.97
CA LYS A 52 27.41 13.11 -6.27
C LYS A 52 28.43 13.27 -7.40
N THR A 53 28.15 14.10 -8.41
CA THR A 53 29.08 15.15 -8.89
C THR A 53 28.36 15.99 -9.94
N SER A 54 28.30 17.29 -9.66
CA SER A 54 28.06 18.36 -10.61
C SER A 54 29.16 18.41 -11.66
N GLU A 55 28.80 18.62 -12.93
CA GLU A 55 29.57 19.48 -13.85
C GLU A 55 28.62 20.06 -14.90
#